data_AF-A0A067CF10-F1
#
_entry.id   AF-A0A067CF10-F1
#
_cell.length_a   1.000
_cell.length_b   1.000
_cell.length_c   1.000
_cell.angle_alpha   90.00
_cell.angle_beta   90.00
_cell.angle_gamma   90.00
#
_symmetry.space_group_name_H-M   'P 1'
#
loop_
_entity.id
_entity.type
_entity.pdbx_description
1 polymer ?
#
loop_
_entity_poly.entity_id
_entity_poly.type
_entity_poly.pdbx_seq_one_letter_code
_entity_poly.pdbx_strand_id
1 'polypeptide(L)'
;MNVVHDFYYKRRTSFTVHNATVCGVPLTQPSSSYWAAHVDFEVPCLVLPKEFYTSLVTWAPLEYNASANLTQLRHNVSLHELPSLSFQAGYGFPTLTLPLAALALNVSTGSTPQLCLQKSTSIINRILEHQIVLEEDDIFTKEIGGIAFVPDMYQSPIIFGAMVLQHLPTLLSDTHKQVGFVQMPVVSPPKPPVCTVPVACRGQQTYDQPTNTCKDPNCDLVYYHELDDATKTCVPVAQWQWVATCLIAGFIALEVYLDRSRRRLAETTLADAEGSS
;
A
#
# COMPACT_ATOMS: atom_id res chain seq x y z
N MET A 1 17.20 16.00 -42.04
CA MET A 1 16.43 16.28 -40.81
C MET A 1 16.71 15.16 -39.83
N ASN A 2 17.47 15.42 -38.77
CA ASN A 2 17.76 14.42 -37.75
C ASN A 2 16.54 14.34 -36.83
N VAL A 3 15.69 13.36 -37.04
CA VAL A 3 14.61 13.02 -36.12
C VAL A 3 15.27 12.31 -34.95
N VAL A 4 15.56 13.05 -33.88
CA VAL A 4 15.86 12.42 -32.59
C VAL A 4 14.55 11.82 -32.12
N HIS A 5 14.45 10.49 -32.16
CA HIS A 5 13.38 9.77 -31.49
C HIS A 5 13.55 10.02 -29.99
N ASP A 6 12.71 10.89 -29.45
CA ASP A 6 12.55 10.99 -28.02
C ASP A 6 11.82 9.72 -27.55
N PHE A 7 12.59 8.74 -27.07
CA PHE A 7 12.07 7.46 -26.62
C PHE A 7 11.18 7.59 -25.38
N TYR A 8 11.27 8.70 -24.64
CA TYR A 8 10.51 8.93 -23.41
C TYR A 8 9.18 9.64 -23.65
N TYR A 9 9.09 10.47 -24.70
CA TYR A 9 7.84 11.14 -25.08
C TYR A 9 7.16 10.45 -26.27
N LYS A 10 6.62 9.23 -26.05
CA LYS A 10 5.45 8.82 -26.84
C LYS A 10 4.38 9.88 -26.56
N ARG A 11 3.92 10.61 -27.58
CA ARG A 11 2.83 11.60 -27.49
C ARG A 11 1.53 10.89 -27.10
N ARG A 12 1.42 10.54 -25.82
CA ARG A 12 0.21 10.02 -25.21
C ARG A 12 -0.52 11.19 -24.60
N THR A 13 -1.80 11.26 -24.88
CA THR A 13 -2.69 12.23 -24.25
C THR A 13 -2.77 11.91 -22.76
N SER A 14 -2.12 12.71 -21.92
CA SER A 14 -2.00 12.47 -20.48
C SER A 14 -2.80 13.48 -19.66
N PHE A 15 -3.29 13.05 -18.51
CA PHE A 15 -3.94 13.90 -17.51
C PHE A 15 -3.67 13.35 -16.11
N THR A 16 -4.01 14.11 -15.07
CA THR A 16 -3.88 13.66 -13.68
C THR A 16 -5.21 13.18 -13.14
N VAL A 17 -5.19 12.00 -12.52
CA VAL A 17 -6.33 11.41 -11.82
C VAL A 17 -6.17 11.73 -10.34
N HIS A 18 -7.13 12.43 -9.75
CA HIS A 18 -7.17 12.76 -8.34
C HIS A 18 -8.29 11.98 -7.66
N ASN A 19 -8.09 11.64 -6.37
CA ASN A 19 -9.12 11.04 -5.52
C ASN A 19 -9.81 9.83 -6.18
N ALA A 20 -9.02 8.94 -6.78
CA ALA A 20 -9.57 7.71 -7.36
C ALA A 20 -10.03 6.78 -6.24
N THR A 21 -11.32 6.45 -6.18
CA THR A 21 -11.89 5.58 -5.15
C THR A 21 -12.80 4.51 -5.72
N VAL A 22 -12.84 3.37 -5.04
CA VAL A 22 -13.80 2.28 -5.26
C VAL A 22 -14.37 1.93 -3.89
N CYS A 23 -15.70 1.78 -3.78
CA CYS A 23 -16.35 1.48 -2.50
C CYS A 23 -16.03 2.48 -1.37
N GLY A 24 -15.74 3.74 -1.71
CA GLY A 24 -15.32 4.77 -0.75
C GLY A 24 -13.87 4.65 -0.27
N VAL A 25 -13.11 3.68 -0.80
CA VAL A 25 -11.70 3.47 -0.47
C VAL A 25 -10.81 4.05 -1.56
N PRO A 26 -9.83 4.92 -1.23
CA PRO A 26 -8.86 5.44 -2.18
C PRO A 26 -7.95 4.34 -2.73
N LEU A 27 -7.80 4.31 -4.05
CA LEU A 27 -6.94 3.36 -4.76
C LEU A 27 -5.48 3.77 -4.76
N THR A 28 -5.20 5.08 -4.73
CA THR A 28 -3.84 5.63 -4.88
C THR A 28 -3.11 5.78 -3.55
N GLN A 29 -3.80 5.59 -2.42
CA GLN A 29 -3.19 5.62 -1.09
C GLN A 29 -2.58 4.25 -0.75
N PRO A 30 -1.49 4.21 0.06
CA PRO A 30 -0.81 5.35 0.70
C PRO A 30 0.12 6.14 -0.23
N SER A 31 0.31 5.72 -1.48
CA SER A 31 1.34 6.29 -2.37
C SER A 31 1.16 7.77 -2.70
N SER A 32 -0.04 8.23 -3.09
CA SER A 32 -0.32 9.63 -3.44
C SER A 32 -1.82 9.94 -3.46
N SER A 33 -2.19 11.22 -3.38
CA SER A 33 -3.56 11.70 -3.62
C SER A 33 -3.92 11.88 -5.11
N TYR A 34 -2.93 11.76 -5.99
CA TYR A 34 -3.10 11.87 -7.43
C TYR A 34 -2.16 10.91 -8.19
N TRP A 35 -2.56 10.52 -9.40
CA TRP A 35 -1.79 9.64 -10.27
C TRP A 35 -1.76 10.11 -11.73
N ALA A 36 -0.69 9.78 -12.46
CA ALA A 36 -0.60 10.07 -13.89
C ALA A 36 -1.46 9.07 -14.67
N ALA A 37 -2.27 9.59 -15.59
CA ALA A 37 -3.11 8.76 -16.45
C ALA A 37 -2.93 9.11 -17.92
N HIS A 38 -3.20 8.14 -18.78
CA HIS A 38 -3.11 8.26 -20.22
C HIS A 38 -4.38 7.76 -20.88
N VAL A 39 -4.78 8.46 -21.94
CA VAL A 39 -5.79 8.00 -22.89
C VAL A 39 -5.05 7.24 -24.00
N ASP A 40 -5.34 5.96 -24.15
CA ASP A 40 -4.72 5.12 -25.17
C ASP A 40 -5.80 4.28 -25.88
N PHE A 41 -6.05 4.58 -27.16
CA PHE A 41 -7.05 3.88 -27.96
C PHE A 41 -6.55 2.51 -28.46
N GLU A 42 -5.24 2.23 -28.40
CA GLU A 42 -4.66 0.95 -28.81
C GLU A 42 -4.83 -0.12 -27.72
N VAL A 43 -4.98 0.31 -26.47
CA VAL A 43 -5.21 -0.58 -25.33
C VAL A 43 -6.72 -0.78 -25.15
N PRO A 44 -7.24 -2.01 -25.11
CA PRO A 44 -8.69 -2.24 -25.01
C PRO A 44 -9.24 -1.98 -23.61
N CYS A 45 -8.48 -2.33 -22.57
CA CYS A 45 -8.93 -2.40 -21.18
C CYS A 45 -8.47 -1.20 -20.35
N LEU A 46 -9.08 -1.06 -19.17
CA LEU A 46 -8.50 -0.23 -18.11
C LEU A 46 -7.27 -0.95 -17.55
N VAL A 47 -6.12 -0.30 -17.60
CA VAL A 47 -4.88 -0.83 -17.03
C VAL A 47 -4.53 -0.03 -15.78
N LEU A 48 -4.32 -0.74 -14.68
CA LEU A 48 -3.94 -0.17 -13.39
C LEU A 48 -2.57 -0.68 -12.96
N PRO A 49 -1.74 0.16 -12.31
CA PRO A 49 -0.56 -0.31 -11.58
C PRO A 49 -0.90 -1.46 -10.62
N LYS A 50 0.04 -2.38 -10.39
CA LYS A 50 -0.22 -3.63 -9.63
C LYS A 50 -0.87 -3.37 -8.27
N GLU A 51 -0.41 -2.36 -7.55
CA GLU A 51 -0.87 -1.97 -6.21
C GLU A 51 -2.31 -1.46 -6.26
N PHE A 52 -2.64 -0.63 -7.25
CA PHE A 52 -3.98 -0.07 -7.42
C PHE A 52 -4.96 -1.14 -7.92
N TYR A 53 -4.50 -2.03 -8.80
CA TYR A 53 -5.26 -3.18 -9.25
C TYR A 53 -5.59 -4.10 -8.06
N THR A 54 -4.60 -4.37 -7.22
CA THR A 54 -4.78 -5.20 -6.00
C THR A 54 -5.82 -4.56 -5.09
N SER A 55 -5.70 -3.26 -4.81
CA SER A 55 -6.69 -2.52 -4.02
C SER A 55 -8.10 -2.60 -4.62
N LEU A 56 -8.24 -2.42 -5.94
CA LEU A 56 -9.52 -2.53 -6.62
C LEU A 56 -10.14 -3.93 -6.47
N VAL A 57 -9.36 -4.99 -6.65
CA VAL A 57 -9.82 -6.39 -6.55
C VAL A 57 -10.11 -6.80 -5.09
N THR A 58 -9.43 -6.21 -4.12
CA THR A 58 -9.71 -6.41 -2.68
C THR A 58 -11.09 -5.88 -2.29
N TRP A 59 -11.44 -4.68 -2.76
CA TRP A 59 -12.64 -3.97 -2.32
C TRP A 59 -13.88 -4.24 -3.18
N ALA A 60 -13.70 -4.53 -4.46
CA ALA A 60 -14.76 -4.95 -5.36
C ALA A 60 -14.89 -6.50 -5.35
N PRO A 61 -16.06 -7.05 -5.72
CA PRO A 61 -16.29 -8.50 -5.76
C PRO A 61 -15.67 -9.12 -7.03
N LEU A 62 -14.39 -8.89 -7.25
CA LEU A 62 -13.63 -9.31 -8.42
C LEU A 62 -12.55 -10.33 -8.02
N GLU A 63 -12.16 -11.15 -8.98
CA GLU A 63 -11.10 -12.14 -8.82
C GLU A 63 -10.26 -12.20 -10.10
N TYR A 64 -8.95 -12.40 -9.95
CA TYR A 64 -8.07 -12.57 -11.10
C TYR A 64 -8.01 -14.05 -11.50
N ASN A 65 -8.38 -14.35 -12.74
CA ASN A 65 -8.25 -15.67 -13.32
C ASN A 65 -6.89 -15.81 -14.01
N ALA A 66 -5.97 -16.53 -13.38
CA ALA A 66 -4.61 -16.73 -13.91
C ALA A 66 -4.60 -17.52 -15.23
N SER A 67 -5.53 -18.46 -15.42
CA SER A 67 -5.60 -19.29 -16.64
C SER A 67 -6.05 -18.48 -17.86
N ALA A 68 -6.99 -17.54 -17.67
CA ALA A 68 -7.49 -16.67 -18.73
C ALA A 68 -6.73 -15.34 -18.83
N ASN A 69 -5.85 -15.05 -17.86
CA ASN A 69 -5.19 -13.75 -17.69
C ASN A 69 -6.17 -12.56 -17.71
N LEU A 70 -7.35 -12.75 -17.11
CA LEU A 70 -8.45 -11.78 -17.11
C LEU A 70 -9.04 -11.66 -15.72
N THR A 71 -9.58 -10.47 -15.44
CA THR A 71 -10.37 -10.23 -14.24
C THR A 71 -11.77 -10.78 -14.45
N GLN A 72 -12.30 -11.50 -13.49
CA GLN A 72 -13.66 -12.06 -13.52
C GLN A 72 -14.43 -11.67 -12.27
N LEU A 73 -15.76 -11.75 -12.36
CA LEU A 73 -16.63 -11.55 -11.23
C LEU A 73 -16.54 -12.74 -10.26
N ARG A 74 -16.57 -12.46 -8.95
CA ARG A 74 -16.70 -13.50 -7.92
C ARG A 74 -18.03 -14.26 -8.09
N HIS A 75 -18.03 -15.55 -7.76
CA HIS A 75 -19.24 -16.37 -7.80
C HIS A 75 -20.36 -15.75 -6.95
N ASN A 76 -21.61 -15.89 -7.41
CA ASN A 76 -22.84 -15.40 -6.75
C ASN A 76 -23.04 -13.88 -6.70
N VAL A 77 -22.25 -13.10 -7.45
CA VAL A 77 -22.49 -11.65 -7.61
C VAL A 77 -22.98 -11.39 -9.03
N SER A 78 -23.90 -10.43 -9.20
CA SER A 78 -24.37 -9.99 -10.51
C SER A 78 -23.65 -8.73 -11.00
N LEU A 79 -23.62 -8.50 -12.32
CA LEU A 79 -22.98 -7.31 -12.90
C LEU A 79 -23.57 -5.99 -12.38
N HIS A 80 -24.85 -5.96 -12.04
CA HIS A 80 -25.52 -4.75 -11.53
C HIS A 80 -25.15 -4.40 -10.08
N GLU A 81 -24.53 -5.33 -9.35
CA GLU A 81 -24.07 -5.14 -7.97
C GLU A 81 -22.61 -4.68 -7.92
N LEU A 82 -21.97 -4.46 -9.07
CA LEU A 82 -20.60 -3.96 -9.14
C LEU A 82 -20.53 -2.48 -8.73
N PRO A 83 -19.48 -2.09 -7.97
CA PRO A 83 -19.24 -0.69 -7.65
C PRO A 83 -18.78 0.10 -8.89
N SER A 84 -18.82 1.43 -8.76
CA SER A 84 -18.25 2.35 -9.73
C SER A 84 -16.88 2.83 -9.25
N LEU A 85 -15.95 2.99 -10.19
CA LEU A 85 -14.71 3.72 -9.99
C LEU A 85 -15.02 5.22 -10.10
N SER A 86 -14.78 5.98 -9.03
CA SER A 86 -14.94 7.43 -9.03
C SER A 86 -13.58 8.11 -9.00
N PHE A 87 -13.43 9.23 -9.71
CA PHE A 87 -12.18 9.99 -9.75
C PHE A 87 -12.40 11.41 -10.25
N GLN A 88 -11.39 12.28 -10.13
CA GLN A 88 -11.40 13.64 -10.65
C GLN A 88 -10.27 13.80 -11.68
N ALA A 89 -10.56 14.43 -12.83
CA ALA A 89 -9.57 14.64 -13.90
C ALA A 89 -8.68 15.88 -13.68
N GLY A 90 -8.65 16.39 -12.45
CA GLY A 90 -7.90 17.57 -12.01
C GLY A 90 -8.38 18.01 -10.64
N TYR A 91 -7.59 18.85 -9.96
CA TYR A 91 -7.97 19.38 -8.65
C TYR A 91 -9.16 20.34 -8.77
N GLY A 92 -10.22 20.12 -7.98
CA GLY A 92 -11.42 20.97 -7.96
C GLY A 92 -12.41 20.73 -9.12
N PHE A 93 -12.16 19.72 -9.96
CA PHE A 93 -13.08 19.31 -11.03
C PHE A 93 -14.18 18.38 -10.50
N PRO A 94 -15.32 18.26 -11.21
CA PRO A 94 -16.39 17.33 -10.82
C PRO A 94 -15.89 15.89 -10.80
N THR A 95 -16.44 15.11 -9.87
CA THR A 95 -16.17 13.67 -9.78
C THR A 95 -16.81 12.94 -10.94
N LEU A 96 -15.98 12.28 -11.74
CA LEU A 96 -16.36 11.37 -12.81
C LEU A 96 -16.57 9.97 -12.23
N THR A 97 -17.52 9.23 -12.79
CA THR A 97 -17.85 7.88 -12.35
C THR A 97 -17.86 6.91 -13.52
N LEU A 98 -17.09 5.85 -13.42
CA LEU A 98 -17.04 4.74 -14.37
C LEU A 98 -17.61 3.49 -13.69
N PRO A 99 -18.82 3.03 -14.04
CA PRO A 99 -19.36 1.79 -13.51
C PRO A 99 -18.51 0.61 -13.97
N LEU A 100 -18.03 -0.24 -13.06
CA LEU A 100 -17.20 -1.40 -13.44
C LEU A 100 -17.98 -2.41 -14.29
N ALA A 101 -19.31 -2.43 -14.14
CA ALA A 101 -20.22 -3.21 -14.99
C ALA A 101 -20.10 -2.85 -16.48
N ALA A 102 -19.74 -1.61 -16.81
CA ALA A 102 -19.54 -1.17 -18.19
C ALA A 102 -18.25 -1.74 -18.80
N LEU A 103 -17.34 -2.28 -18.00
CA LEU A 103 -16.14 -2.95 -18.47
C LEU A 103 -16.34 -4.46 -18.67
N ALA A 104 -17.58 -4.95 -18.60
CA ALA A 104 -17.89 -6.35 -18.82
C ALA A 104 -17.66 -6.74 -20.29
N LEU A 105 -16.96 -7.85 -20.50
CA LEU A 105 -16.71 -8.43 -21.81
C LEU A 105 -17.92 -9.28 -22.22
N ASN A 106 -18.43 -9.05 -23.44
CA ASN A 106 -19.47 -9.88 -24.07
C ASN A 106 -18.91 -11.20 -24.61
N VAL A 107 -18.09 -11.91 -23.84
CA VAL A 107 -17.45 -13.17 -24.25
C VAL A 107 -18.17 -14.33 -23.55
N SER A 108 -18.94 -15.07 -24.33
CA SER A 108 -19.90 -16.11 -23.93
C SER A 108 -19.28 -17.48 -23.59
N THR A 109 -18.01 -17.53 -23.18
CA THR A 109 -17.26 -18.79 -23.05
C THR A 109 -17.15 -19.32 -21.61
N GLY A 110 -17.61 -18.57 -20.61
CA GLY A 110 -17.58 -18.97 -19.19
C GLY A 110 -18.88 -18.69 -18.44
N SER A 111 -19.13 -19.44 -17.36
CA SER A 111 -20.28 -19.23 -16.46
C SER A 111 -20.19 -17.93 -15.66
N THR A 112 -19.01 -17.32 -15.57
CA THR A 112 -18.75 -16.06 -14.87
C THR A 112 -18.42 -14.94 -15.85
N PRO A 113 -19.01 -13.74 -15.70
CA PRO A 113 -18.71 -12.62 -16.58
C PRO A 113 -17.28 -12.11 -16.33
N GLN A 114 -16.56 -11.87 -17.43
CA GLN A 114 -15.20 -11.34 -17.43
C GLN A 114 -15.21 -9.83 -17.60
N LEU A 115 -14.24 -9.14 -17.03
CA LEU A 115 -14.08 -7.68 -17.10
C LEU A 115 -12.76 -7.30 -17.77
N CYS A 116 -12.79 -6.23 -18.56
CA CYS A 116 -11.64 -5.63 -19.21
C CYS A 116 -10.85 -4.76 -18.22
N LEU A 117 -10.27 -5.41 -17.23
CA LEU A 117 -9.41 -4.84 -16.19
C LEU A 117 -8.07 -5.59 -16.22
N GLN A 118 -6.97 -4.85 -16.36
CA GLN A 118 -5.62 -5.42 -16.45
C GLN A 118 -4.69 -4.81 -15.40
N LYS A 119 -3.81 -5.66 -14.88
CA LYS A 119 -2.71 -5.26 -13.99
C LYS A 119 -1.46 -4.92 -14.81
N SER A 120 -0.80 -3.83 -14.47
CA SER A 120 0.48 -3.39 -15.04
C SER A 120 1.66 -3.78 -14.14
N THR A 121 2.84 -3.22 -14.42
CA THR A 121 4.01 -3.29 -13.57
C THR A 121 3.75 -2.74 -12.17
N SER A 122 4.47 -3.29 -11.21
CA SER A 122 4.46 -2.83 -9.82
C SER A 122 5.18 -1.49 -9.70
N ILE A 123 4.53 -0.55 -9.02
CA ILE A 123 5.13 0.74 -8.62
C ILE A 123 6.32 0.44 -7.70
N ILE A 124 6.17 -0.51 -6.78
CA ILE A 124 7.21 -0.89 -5.81
C ILE A 124 8.43 -1.43 -6.55
N ASN A 125 8.26 -2.40 -7.46
CA ASN A 125 9.41 -2.96 -8.19
C ASN A 125 10.19 -1.90 -8.98
N ARG A 126 9.52 -0.85 -9.49
CA ARG A 126 10.20 0.25 -10.20
C ARG A 126 11.05 1.12 -9.27
N ILE A 127 10.61 1.29 -8.03
CA ILE A 127 11.40 1.96 -6.99
C ILE A 127 12.59 1.08 -6.59
N LEU A 128 12.36 -0.23 -6.38
CA LEU A 128 13.37 -1.20 -5.96
C LEU A 128 14.40 -1.54 -7.04
N GLU A 129 14.06 -1.41 -8.33
CA GLU A 129 15.00 -1.61 -9.45
C GLU A 129 16.21 -0.64 -9.35
N HIS A 130 16.07 0.45 -8.60
CA HIS A 130 17.14 1.40 -8.35
C HIS A 130 17.92 1.17 -7.03
N GLN A 131 17.42 0.37 -6.07
CA GLN A 131 18.15 0.05 -4.81
C GLN A 131 17.68 -1.25 -4.12
N ILE A 132 18.65 -1.93 -3.49
CA ILE A 132 18.48 -3.11 -2.61
C ILE A 132 17.67 -2.70 -1.37
N VAL A 133 16.34 -2.72 -1.44
CA VAL A 133 15.48 -2.59 -0.26
C VAL A 133 14.70 -3.90 -0.13
N LEU A 134 14.78 -4.50 1.07
CA LEU A 134 14.06 -5.72 1.43
C LEU A 134 12.55 -5.47 1.33
N GLU A 135 11.83 -6.44 0.78
CA GLU A 135 10.42 -6.38 0.35
C GLU A 135 9.39 -6.19 1.49
N GLU A 136 9.84 -5.98 2.73
CA GLU A 136 9.03 -6.12 3.95
C GLU A 136 8.55 -4.79 4.57
N ASP A 137 8.97 -3.64 4.04
CA ASP A 137 8.52 -2.33 4.52
C ASP A 137 7.61 -1.61 3.51
N ASP A 138 6.59 -0.88 3.99
CA ASP A 138 5.78 0.02 3.15
C ASP A 138 6.65 1.17 2.62
N ILE A 139 7.23 0.96 1.44
CA ILE A 139 8.18 1.89 0.81
C ILE A 139 7.63 3.30 0.58
N PHE A 140 6.29 3.45 0.60
CA PHE A 140 5.61 4.73 0.39
C PHE A 140 5.48 5.55 1.68
N THR A 141 5.70 4.95 2.85
CA THR A 141 5.57 5.62 4.16
C THR A 141 6.90 5.71 4.91
N LYS A 142 7.92 4.95 4.48
CA LYS A 142 9.23 4.93 5.13
C LYS A 142 10.18 5.98 4.53
N GLU A 143 10.53 6.99 5.33
CA GLU A 143 11.66 7.88 5.04
C GLU A 143 12.97 7.11 5.24
N ILE A 144 13.56 6.55 4.18
CA ILE A 144 14.88 5.94 4.27
C ILE A 144 15.92 7.07 4.18
N GLY A 145 16.52 7.46 5.31
CA GLY A 145 17.61 8.45 5.33
C GLY A 145 17.18 9.89 5.01
N GLY A 146 15.92 10.26 5.27
CA GLY A 146 15.40 11.62 5.02
C GLY A 146 15.08 11.92 3.55
N ILE A 147 15.07 10.91 2.69
CA ILE A 147 14.66 11.02 1.29
C ILE A 147 13.28 10.37 1.16
N ALA A 148 12.24 11.17 0.87
CA ALA A 148 10.94 10.64 0.51
C ALA A 148 11.01 10.13 -0.94
N PHE A 149 10.72 8.84 -1.16
CA PHE A 149 10.68 8.28 -2.50
C PHE A 149 9.39 8.72 -3.19
N VAL A 150 9.53 9.59 -4.20
CA VAL A 150 8.43 9.92 -5.08
C VAL A 150 8.46 8.91 -6.24
N PRO A 151 7.48 7.98 -6.34
CA PRO A 151 7.41 7.08 -7.49
C PRO A 151 7.35 7.86 -8.79
N ASP A 152 8.08 7.40 -9.82
CA ASP A 152 7.92 7.95 -11.17
C ASP A 152 6.58 7.49 -11.75
N MET A 153 5.59 8.37 -11.61
CA MET A 153 4.20 8.15 -12.01
C MET A 153 4.10 7.89 -13.53
N TYR A 154 5.05 8.38 -14.33
CA TYR A 154 5.08 8.18 -15.78
C TYR A 154 5.53 6.77 -16.18
N GLN A 155 6.27 6.07 -15.32
CA GLN A 155 6.71 4.70 -15.58
C GLN A 155 5.63 3.66 -15.30
N SER A 156 4.65 3.99 -14.45
CA SER A 156 3.50 3.14 -14.14
C SER A 156 2.19 3.94 -14.15
N PRO A 157 1.75 4.46 -15.31
CA PRO A 157 0.55 5.28 -15.41
C PRO A 157 -0.72 4.42 -15.36
N ILE A 158 -1.86 5.05 -15.05
CA ILE A 158 -3.19 4.47 -15.28
C ILE A 158 -3.54 4.64 -16.76
N ILE A 159 -3.89 3.56 -17.46
CA ILE A 159 -4.23 3.64 -18.89
C ILE A 159 -5.73 3.46 -19.08
N PHE A 160 -6.37 4.52 -19.56
CA PHE A 160 -7.76 4.55 -19.99
C PHE A 160 -7.83 4.02 -21.41
N GLY A 161 -8.11 2.71 -21.53
CA GLY A 161 -8.27 2.03 -22.80
C GLY A 161 -9.58 2.33 -23.52
N ALA A 162 -9.72 1.85 -24.76
CA ALA A 162 -10.86 2.09 -25.64
C ALA A 162 -12.22 1.80 -24.98
N MET A 163 -12.35 0.73 -24.20
CA MET A 163 -13.61 0.38 -23.52
C MET A 163 -14.01 1.41 -22.46
N VAL A 164 -13.03 1.97 -21.75
CA VAL A 164 -13.29 3.04 -20.78
C VAL A 164 -13.80 4.28 -21.50
N LEU A 165 -13.17 4.64 -22.62
CA LEU A 165 -13.49 5.83 -23.40
C LEU A 165 -14.85 5.74 -24.10
N GLN A 166 -15.35 4.53 -24.37
CA GLN A 166 -16.72 4.31 -24.83
C GLN A 166 -17.76 4.65 -23.77
N HIS A 167 -17.45 4.40 -22.50
CA HIS A 167 -18.34 4.64 -21.36
C HIS A 167 -18.01 5.90 -20.56
N LEU A 168 -17.01 6.66 -21.00
CA LEU A 168 -16.64 7.94 -20.46
C LEU A 168 -16.27 8.86 -21.63
N PRO A 169 -17.25 9.54 -22.26
CA PRO A 169 -17.03 10.25 -23.50
C PRO A 169 -15.98 11.34 -23.32
N THR A 170 -14.93 11.26 -24.12
CA THR A 170 -13.76 12.14 -24.03
C THR A 170 -13.71 13.12 -25.18
N LEU A 171 -13.43 14.38 -24.87
CA LEU A 171 -13.15 15.43 -25.84
C LEU A 171 -11.66 15.74 -25.82
N LEU A 172 -11.01 15.64 -26.97
CA LEU A 172 -9.59 15.93 -27.12
C LEU A 172 -9.43 17.25 -27.87
N SER A 173 -8.84 18.25 -27.22
CA SER A 173 -8.51 19.52 -27.85
C SER A 173 -7.02 19.58 -28.15
N ASP A 174 -6.66 19.41 -29.42
CA ASP A 174 -5.26 19.54 -29.84
C ASP A 174 -4.76 20.98 -29.79
N THR A 175 -5.64 21.97 -29.96
CA THR A 175 -5.28 23.39 -29.89
C THR A 175 -4.91 23.82 -28.47
N HIS A 176 -5.69 23.37 -27.48
CA HIS A 176 -5.46 23.71 -26.06
C HIS A 176 -4.64 22.64 -25.32
N LYS A 177 -4.31 21.52 -25.98
CA LYS A 177 -3.65 20.35 -25.37
C LYS A 177 -4.37 19.87 -24.11
N GLN A 178 -5.69 19.79 -24.19
CA GLN A 178 -6.57 19.45 -23.07
C GLN A 178 -7.41 18.22 -23.35
N VAL A 179 -7.74 17.51 -22.26
CA VAL A 179 -8.68 16.40 -22.23
C VAL A 179 -9.90 16.83 -21.44
N GLY A 180 -11.06 16.82 -22.07
CA GLY A 180 -12.35 17.00 -21.42
C GLY A 180 -13.07 15.66 -21.28
N PHE A 181 -13.84 15.52 -20.21
CA PHE A 181 -14.73 14.39 -20.01
C PHE A 181 -16.16 14.92 -19.92
N VAL A 182 -17.08 14.26 -20.64
CA VAL A 182 -18.50 14.59 -20.55
C VAL A 182 -19.10 13.76 -19.42
N GLN A 183 -19.65 14.45 -18.41
CA GLN A 183 -20.35 13.78 -17.33
C GLN A 183 -21.66 13.21 -17.86
N MET A 184 -21.76 11.89 -17.89
CA MET A 184 -23.03 11.23 -18.18
C MET A 184 -23.94 11.30 -16.95
N PRO A 185 -25.28 11.41 -17.14
CA PRO A 185 -26.21 11.39 -16.03
C PRO A 185 -26.00 10.11 -15.21
N VAL A 186 -25.81 10.28 -13.90
CA VAL A 186 -25.60 9.17 -12.98
C VAL A 186 -26.88 8.36 -12.93
N VAL A 187 -26.91 7.22 -13.64
CA VAL A 187 -28.00 6.26 -13.52
C VAL A 187 -27.79 5.55 -12.19
N SER A 188 -28.65 5.82 -11.22
CA SER A 188 -28.67 5.11 -9.93
C SER A 188 -28.74 3.61 -10.22
N PRO A 189 -27.79 2.79 -9.74
CA PRO A 189 -27.88 1.37 -9.95
C PRO A 189 -29.15 0.84 -9.26
N PRO A 190 -29.85 -0.15 -9.84
CA PRO A 190 -31.09 -0.68 -9.29
C PRO A 190 -30.88 -1.40 -7.95
N LYS A 191 -29.63 -1.73 -7.61
CA LYS A 191 -29.22 -2.32 -6.34
C LYS A 191 -27.99 -1.58 -5.79
N PRO A 192 -27.83 -1.52 -4.45
CA PRO A 192 -26.62 -0.99 -3.86
C PRO A 192 -25.41 -1.84 -4.28
N PRO A 193 -24.24 -1.21 -4.50
CA PRO A 193 -23.03 -1.94 -4.85
C PRO A 193 -22.58 -2.83 -3.71
N VAL A 194 -22.13 -4.04 -4.04
CA VAL A 194 -21.52 -4.98 -3.10
C VAL A 194 -20.04 -4.63 -2.98
N CYS A 195 -19.60 -4.41 -1.75
CA CYS A 195 -18.22 -4.07 -1.41
C CYS A 195 -17.73 -5.00 -0.29
N THR A 196 -16.44 -5.32 -0.30
CA THR A 196 -15.82 -6.08 0.78
C THR A 196 -15.85 -5.27 2.09
N VAL A 197 -16.10 -5.93 3.22
CA VAL A 197 -16.13 -5.29 4.54
C VAL A 197 -14.70 -5.16 5.09
N PRO A 198 -14.33 -4.03 5.73
CA PRO A 198 -13.03 -3.87 6.38
C PRO A 198 -12.80 -4.91 7.47
N VAL A 199 -11.60 -5.49 7.49
CA VAL A 199 -11.16 -6.42 8.55
C VAL A 199 -10.83 -5.64 9.82
N ALA A 200 -11.27 -6.15 10.98
CA ALA A 200 -10.93 -5.57 12.28
C ALA A 200 -9.63 -6.19 12.82
N CYS A 201 -8.59 -5.37 12.93
CA CYS A 201 -7.29 -5.79 13.48
C CYS A 201 -7.32 -5.92 15.00
N ARG A 202 -6.43 -6.76 15.54
CA ARG A 202 -6.35 -7.08 16.97
C ARG A 202 -4.99 -6.67 17.55
N GLY A 203 -4.97 -6.33 18.83
CA GLY A 203 -3.72 -6.02 19.53
C GLY A 203 -3.00 -4.80 18.96
N GLN A 204 -1.74 -4.97 18.58
CA GLN A 204 -0.87 -3.95 18.01
C GLN A 204 -0.72 -4.06 16.47
N GLN A 205 -1.57 -4.85 15.82
CA GLN A 205 -1.57 -4.96 14.36
C GLN A 205 -1.91 -3.62 13.70
N THR A 206 -1.26 -3.35 12.57
CA THR A 206 -1.57 -2.18 11.75
C THR A 206 -2.49 -2.59 10.60
N TYR A 207 -3.57 -1.84 10.40
CA TYR A 207 -4.51 -2.09 9.32
C TYR A 207 -3.96 -1.56 7.98
N ASP A 208 -3.82 -2.46 7.01
CA ASP A 208 -3.40 -2.12 5.65
C ASP A 208 -4.62 -2.03 4.73
N GLN A 209 -5.03 -0.80 4.42
CA GLN A 209 -6.27 -0.51 3.70
C GLN A 209 -6.29 -1.02 2.23
N PRO A 210 -5.24 -0.85 1.41
CA PRO A 210 -5.17 -1.41 0.06
C PRO A 210 -5.39 -2.93 -0.02
N THR A 211 -4.83 -3.69 0.91
CA THR A 211 -4.94 -5.16 0.90
C THR A 211 -6.10 -5.65 1.77
N ASN A 212 -6.73 -4.78 2.56
CA ASN A 212 -7.73 -5.13 3.57
C ASN A 212 -7.24 -6.25 4.49
N THR A 213 -5.95 -6.20 4.85
CA THR A 213 -5.31 -7.17 5.75
C THR A 213 -4.73 -6.47 6.97
N CYS A 214 -4.51 -7.24 8.03
CA CYS A 214 -3.83 -6.76 9.23
C CYS A 214 -2.38 -7.22 9.16
N LYS A 215 -1.45 -6.26 9.18
CA LYS A 215 -0.02 -6.53 9.26
C LYS A 215 0.39 -6.65 10.73
N ASP A 216 1.14 -7.70 11.04
CA ASP A 216 1.69 -7.90 12.38
C ASP A 216 2.77 -6.82 12.65
N PRO A 217 2.87 -6.34 13.91
CA PRO A 217 3.88 -5.35 14.25
C PRO A 217 5.28 -5.95 14.12
N ASN A 218 6.23 -5.16 13.63
CA ASN A 218 7.63 -5.56 13.59
C ASN A 218 8.24 -5.48 14.99
N CYS A 219 8.28 -6.61 15.70
CA CYS A 219 8.83 -6.69 17.05
C CYS A 219 10.37 -6.64 17.10
N ASP A 220 11.06 -6.83 15.97
CA ASP A 220 12.52 -6.78 15.91
C ASP A 220 13.08 -5.35 16.08
N LEU A 221 12.23 -4.34 15.97
CA LEU A 221 12.60 -2.94 16.24
C LEU A 221 12.94 -2.69 17.71
N VAL A 222 12.41 -3.50 18.63
CA VAL A 222 12.67 -3.39 20.06
C VAL A 222 13.42 -4.62 20.52
N TYR A 223 14.66 -4.43 20.97
CA TYR A 223 15.48 -5.54 21.48
C TYR A 223 14.71 -6.36 22.53
N TYR A 224 14.84 -7.68 22.42
CA TYR A 224 14.28 -8.65 23.38
C TYR A 224 12.75 -8.68 23.42
N HIS A 225 12.08 -8.29 22.35
CA HIS A 225 10.64 -8.51 22.18
C HIS A 225 10.39 -9.56 21.10
N GLU A 226 9.43 -10.44 21.34
CA GLU A 226 8.92 -11.42 20.37
C GLU A 226 7.44 -11.18 20.16
N LEU A 227 6.93 -11.54 18.97
CA LEU A 227 5.51 -11.44 18.66
C LEU A 227 4.75 -12.56 19.39
N ASP A 228 3.79 -12.20 20.23
CA ASP A 228 2.81 -13.15 20.74
C ASP A 228 1.69 -13.37 19.71
N ASP A 229 1.62 -14.57 19.15
CA ASP A 229 0.64 -14.93 18.12
C ASP A 229 -0.82 -14.86 18.59
N ALA A 230 -1.08 -15.03 19.89
CA ALA A 230 -2.43 -15.02 20.43
C ALA A 230 -2.98 -13.60 20.59
N THR A 231 -2.17 -12.68 21.10
CA THR A 231 -2.56 -11.29 21.35
C THR A 231 -2.18 -10.34 20.22
N LYS A 232 -1.28 -10.77 19.31
CA LYS A 232 -0.65 -9.96 18.27
C LYS A 232 -0.06 -8.68 18.86
N THR A 233 0.67 -8.85 19.96
CA THR A 233 1.41 -7.79 20.66
C THR A 233 2.87 -8.19 20.82
N CYS A 234 3.77 -7.21 20.81
CA CYS A 234 5.18 -7.47 21.07
C CYS A 234 5.39 -7.60 22.57
N VAL A 235 5.77 -8.79 23.03
CA VAL A 235 5.99 -9.10 24.45
C VAL A 235 7.48 -9.32 24.72
N PRO A 236 8.00 -8.89 25.89
CA PRO A 236 9.39 -9.11 26.24
C PRO A 236 9.68 -10.60 26.44
N VAL A 237 10.79 -11.08 25.89
CA VAL A 237 11.22 -12.47 26.00
C VAL A 237 11.58 -12.77 27.46
N ALA A 238 10.90 -13.75 28.05
CA ALA A 238 11.03 -14.08 29.47
C ALA A 238 12.48 -14.43 29.87
N GLN A 239 13.26 -15.03 28.97
CA GLN A 239 14.67 -15.37 29.21
C GLN A 239 15.53 -14.12 29.48
N TRP A 240 15.29 -13.03 28.75
CA TRP A 240 16.02 -11.78 28.92
C TRP A 240 15.69 -11.08 30.22
N GLN A 241 14.44 -11.20 30.70
CA GLN A 241 14.07 -10.70 32.02
C GLN A 241 14.86 -11.40 33.14
N TRP A 242 15.07 -12.71 33.03
CA TRP A 242 15.91 -13.46 33.97
C TRP A 242 17.38 -13.03 33.91
N VAL A 243 17.96 -12.95 32.70
CA VAL A 243 19.36 -12.53 32.52
C VAL A 243 19.60 -11.12 33.07
N ALA A 244 18.72 -10.17 32.77
CA ALA A 244 18.80 -8.80 33.27
C ALA A 244 18.73 -8.77 34.81
N THR A 245 17.80 -9.54 35.39
CA THR A 245 17.64 -9.63 36.85
C THR A 245 18.89 -10.22 37.52
N CYS A 246 19.46 -11.30 36.95
CA CYS A 246 20.69 -11.91 37.44
C CYS A 246 21.89 -10.96 37.35
N LEU A 247 22.02 -10.21 36.25
CA LEU A 247 23.08 -9.21 36.09
C LEU A 247 22.98 -8.10 37.13
N ILE A 248 21.79 -7.52 37.31
CA ILE A 248 21.55 -6.46 38.30
C ILE A 248 21.85 -6.98 39.72
N ALA A 249 21.35 -8.17 40.06
CA ALA A 249 21.65 -8.79 41.36
C ALA A 249 23.15 -9.03 41.57
N GLY A 250 23.86 -9.46 40.52
CA GLY A 250 25.32 -9.63 40.55
C GLY A 250 26.07 -8.32 40.77
N PHE A 251 25.67 -7.23 40.10
CA PHE A 251 26.24 -5.90 40.31
C PHE A 251 26.01 -5.39 41.73
N ILE A 252 24.79 -5.53 42.26
CA ILE A 252 24.47 -5.13 43.63
C ILE A 252 25.31 -5.94 44.64
N ALA A 253 25.43 -7.26 44.45
CA ALA A 253 26.24 -8.11 45.31
C ALA A 253 27.73 -7.73 45.28
N LEU A 254 28.25 -7.40 44.09
CA LEU A 254 29.62 -6.92 43.92
C LEU A 254 29.84 -5.57 44.61
N GLU A 255 28.90 -4.64 44.48
CA GLU A 255 28.98 -3.32 45.10
C GLU A 255 28.97 -3.43 46.63
N VAL A 256 28.08 -4.26 47.18
CA VAL A 256 28.02 -4.57 48.62
C VAL A 256 29.32 -5.23 49.09
N TYR A 257 29.88 -6.16 48.31
CA TYR A 257 31.15 -6.82 48.64
C TYR A 257 32.32 -5.82 48.67
N LEU A 258 32.41 -4.95 47.67
CA LEU A 258 33.44 -3.92 47.58
C LEU A 258 33.32 -2.92 48.74
N ASP A 259 32.12 -2.45 49.09
CA ASP A 259 31.93 -1.57 50.25
C ASP A 259 32.36 -2.25 51.57
N ARG A 260 31.98 -3.52 51.75
CA ARG A 260 32.40 -4.29 52.93
C ARG A 260 33.91 -4.47 53.02
N SER A 261 34.56 -4.78 51.90
CA SER A 261 36.01 -4.94 51.85
C SER A 261 36.74 -3.64 52.17
N ARG A 262 36.26 -2.50 51.66
CA ARG A 262 36.79 -1.17 51.95
C ARG A 262 36.68 -0.83 53.44
N ARG A 263 35.51 -1.07 54.06
CA ARG A 263 35.33 -0.84 55.50
C ARG A 263 36.27 -1.70 56.34
N ARG A 264 36.41 -2.98 56.03
CA ARG A 264 37.35 -3.88 56.72
C ARG A 264 38.80 -3.42 56.60
N LEU A 265 39.22 -3.01 55.41
CA LEU A 265 40.57 -2.47 55.19
C LEU A 265 40.81 -1.19 56.00
N ALA A 266 39.84 -0.27 56.04
CA ALA A 266 39.92 0.95 56.83
C ALA A 266 40.02 0.67 58.35
N GLU A 267 39.23 -0.27 58.85
CA GLU A 267 39.29 -0.71 60.25
C GLU A 267 40.65 -1.30 60.61
N THR A 268 41.23 -2.16 59.75
CA THR A 268 42.57 -2.72 60.00
C THR A 268 43.67 -1.67 59.99
N THR A 269 43.62 -0.68 59.09
CA THR A 269 44.63 0.40 59.05
C THR A 269 44.56 1.33 60.26
N LEU A 270 43.37 1.54 60.83
CA LEU A 270 43.21 2.34 62.05
C LEU A 270 43.70 1.57 63.29
N ALA A 271 43.42 0.27 63.37
CA ALA A 271 43.92 -0.58 64.44
C ALA A 271 45.46 -0.68 64.45
N ASP A 272 46.10 -0.79 63.28
CA ASP A 272 47.56 -0.78 63.16
C ASP A 272 48.18 0.58 63.50
N ALA A 273 47.45 1.69 63.27
CA ALA A 273 47.90 3.03 63.64
C ALA A 273 47.85 3.28 65.16
N GLU A 274 46.87 2.73 65.87
CA GLU A 274 46.76 2.82 67.34
C GLU A 274 47.72 1.88 68.07
N GLY A 275 48.12 0.75 67.47
CA GLY A 275 49.09 -0.18 68.03
C GLY A 275 50.56 0.26 67.95
N SER A 276 50.84 1.41 67.32
CA SER A 276 52.21 1.92 67.05
C SER A 276 52.60 3.14 67.92
N SER A 277 51.79 3.55 68.89
CA SER A 277 52.11 4.67 69.80
C SER A 277 52.73 4.22 71.11
#